data_AF-A0A8E0RVD1-F1
#
_entry.id   AF-A0A8E0RVD1-F1
#
_cell.length_a   1.000
_cell.length_b   1.000
_cell.length_c   1.000
_cell.angle_alpha   90.00
_cell.angle_beta   90.00
_cell.angle_gamma   90.00
#
_symmetry.space_group_name_H-M   'P 1'
#
loop_
_entity.id
_entity.type
_entity.pdbx_description
1 polymer ?
#
loop_
_entity_poly.entity_id
_entity_poly.type
_entity_poly.pdbx_seq_one_letter_code
_entity_poly.pdbx_strand_id
1 'polypeptide(L)'
;MAANLRAEKVGFAKQAAERMAAKFDGEEAAKTLNWIRQLPAPDNLPSQFMGAIEKIPQDVKSVDMDQYADYLSNGLVFGYLMACIKPDRINQLKTANTWKVSPAAAFETTRQRERIGLFLQFLSEIGVPTTSQFQTDQLYEKTGLVQVVIALNHLAMVLKK
;
A
#
# COMPACT_ATOMS: atom_id res chain seq x y z
N MET A 1 18.95 -7.11 -34.49
CA MET A 1 18.99 -7.87 -33.22
C MET A 1 18.80 -6.88 -32.07
N ALA A 2 17.79 -7.11 -31.25
CA ALA A 2 17.18 -6.12 -30.36
C ALA A 2 17.88 -6.01 -29.00
N ALA A 3 18.39 -4.83 -28.67
CA ALA A 3 18.82 -4.48 -27.31
C ALA A 3 18.83 -2.95 -27.15
N ASN A 4 17.67 -2.29 -26.99
CA ASN A 4 17.68 -0.88 -26.54
C ASN A 4 16.38 -0.32 -25.90
N LEU A 5 15.40 -1.14 -25.49
CA LEU A 5 14.10 -0.62 -25.02
C LEU A 5 13.90 -0.59 -23.51
N ARG A 6 14.95 -0.79 -22.69
CA ARG A 6 14.80 -0.90 -21.21
C ARG A 6 15.39 0.24 -20.39
N ALA A 7 16.24 1.09 -20.94
CA ALA A 7 16.95 2.13 -20.16
C ALA A 7 16.18 3.47 -20.05
N GLU A 8 15.37 3.85 -21.04
CA GLU A 8 14.66 5.15 -21.01
C GLU A 8 13.52 5.21 -19.98
N LYS A 9 12.84 4.10 -19.68
CA LYS A 9 11.70 4.11 -18.75
C LYS A 9 12.07 4.47 -17.31
N VAL A 10 13.30 4.19 -16.88
CA VAL A 10 13.74 4.42 -15.49
C VAL A 10 13.98 5.91 -15.24
N GLY A 11 14.51 6.65 -16.22
CA GLY A 11 14.75 8.11 -16.10
C GLY A 11 13.46 8.94 -16.05
N PHE A 12 12.47 8.61 -16.89
CA PHE A 12 11.16 9.26 -16.85
C PHE A 12 10.38 8.95 -15.58
N ALA A 13 10.41 7.70 -15.11
CA ALA A 13 9.75 7.31 -13.87
C ALA A 13 10.36 8.03 -12.66
N LYS A 14 11.69 8.16 -12.62
CA LYS A 14 12.40 8.88 -11.54
C LYS A 14 12.11 10.39 -11.57
N GLN A 15 12.16 11.05 -12.74
CA GLN A 15 11.79 12.47 -12.84
C GLN A 15 10.31 12.73 -12.53
N ALA A 16 9.42 11.82 -12.92
CA ALA A 16 8.00 11.91 -12.55
C ALA A 16 7.81 11.74 -11.03
N ALA A 17 8.50 10.78 -10.43
CA ALA A 17 8.56 10.57 -8.98
C ALA A 17 9.06 11.83 -8.24
N GLU A 18 10.15 12.46 -8.67
CA GLU A 18 10.68 13.68 -8.06
C GLU A 18 9.70 14.87 -8.17
N ARG A 19 9.07 15.05 -9.34
CA ARG A 19 8.02 16.07 -9.53
C ARG A 19 6.77 15.78 -8.71
N MET A 20 6.44 14.51 -8.49
CA MET A 20 5.30 14.10 -7.67
C MET A 20 5.62 14.21 -6.18
N ALA A 21 6.84 13.91 -5.73
CA ALA A 21 7.25 14.09 -4.34
C ALA A 21 7.11 15.55 -3.89
N ALA A 22 7.36 16.52 -4.79
CA ALA A 22 7.08 17.93 -4.54
C ALA A 22 5.57 18.26 -4.33
N LYS A 23 4.68 17.36 -4.74
CA LYS A 23 3.22 17.44 -4.56
C LYS A 23 2.74 16.56 -3.41
N PHE A 24 3.63 15.95 -2.64
CA PHE A 24 3.22 15.16 -1.50
C PHE A 24 2.61 16.08 -0.45
N ASP A 25 1.34 15.83 -0.16
CA ASP A 25 0.59 16.53 0.87
C ASP A 25 0.48 15.61 2.09
N GLY A 26 1.17 15.99 3.16
CA GLY A 26 1.20 15.22 4.40
C GLY A 26 -0.15 15.14 5.10
N GLU A 27 -1.03 16.13 4.90
CA GLU A 27 -2.38 16.13 5.46
C GLU A 27 -3.29 15.16 4.70
N GLU A 28 -3.20 15.13 3.37
CA GLU A 28 -3.92 14.14 2.54
C GLU A 28 -3.45 12.72 2.84
N ALA A 29 -2.14 12.51 2.97
CA ALA A 29 -1.58 11.22 3.39
C ALA A 29 -2.10 10.81 4.77
N ALA A 30 -2.10 11.73 5.74
CA ALA A 30 -2.65 11.50 7.07
C ALA A 30 -4.14 11.14 7.04
N LYS A 31 -4.96 11.79 6.20
CA LYS A 31 -6.38 11.44 6.00
C LYS A 31 -6.55 10.01 5.51
N THR A 32 -5.72 9.55 4.56
CA THR A 32 -5.80 8.16 4.10
C THR A 32 -5.49 7.18 5.23
N LEU A 33 -4.47 7.45 6.06
CA LEU A 33 -4.13 6.62 7.22
C LEU A 33 -5.26 6.56 8.25
N ASN A 34 -5.85 7.71 8.58
CA ASN A 34 -7.00 7.80 9.48
C ASN A 34 -8.20 7.02 8.92
N TRP A 35 -8.47 7.15 7.63
CA TRP A 35 -9.53 6.40 6.96
C TRP A 35 -9.33 4.90 7.06
N ILE A 36 -8.10 4.39 6.86
CA ILE A 36 -7.79 2.96 7.05
C ILE A 36 -8.17 2.52 8.46
N ARG A 37 -7.81 3.31 9.49
CA ARG A 37 -8.16 3.01 10.90
C ARG A 37 -9.66 3.03 11.18
N GLN A 38 -10.42 3.82 10.43
CA GLN A 38 -11.87 3.94 10.58
C GLN A 38 -12.66 2.81 9.90
N LEU A 39 -12.01 1.99 9.07
CA LEU A 39 -12.68 0.87 8.44
C LEU A 39 -13.13 -0.17 9.47
N PRO A 40 -14.33 -0.75 9.31
CA PRO A 40 -14.86 -1.74 10.24
C PRO A 40 -13.97 -2.99 10.21
N ALA A 41 -13.25 -3.21 11.30
CA ALA A 41 -12.38 -4.36 11.49
C ALA A 41 -13.23 -5.62 11.75
N PRO A 42 -13.10 -6.69 10.96
CA PRO A 42 -13.78 -7.96 11.24
C PRO A 42 -13.14 -8.67 12.44
N ASP A 43 -13.94 -9.36 13.27
CA ASP A 43 -13.52 -10.03 14.52
C ASP A 43 -12.40 -11.09 14.36
N ASN A 44 -12.12 -11.51 13.13
CA ASN A 44 -11.22 -12.61 12.84
C ASN A 44 -9.91 -12.19 12.17
N LEU A 45 -9.42 -10.96 12.37
CA LEU A 45 -8.18 -10.50 11.75
C LEU A 45 -6.92 -11.20 12.31
N PRO A 46 -5.92 -11.50 11.46
CA PRO A 46 -4.57 -11.84 11.93
C PRO A 46 -3.98 -10.75 12.83
N SER A 47 -3.38 -11.15 13.96
CA SER A 47 -2.74 -10.22 14.92
C SER A 47 -1.66 -9.34 14.29
N GLN A 48 -0.94 -9.85 13.29
CA GLN A 48 0.06 -9.10 12.53
C GLN A 48 -0.53 -7.90 11.75
N PHE A 49 -1.80 -7.97 11.34
CA PHE A 49 -2.48 -6.85 10.67
C PHE A 49 -2.87 -5.78 11.68
N MET A 50 -3.45 -6.19 12.82
CA MET A 50 -3.77 -5.28 13.92
C MET A 50 -2.51 -4.56 14.40
N GLY A 51 -1.42 -5.28 14.65
CA GLY A 51 -0.15 -4.67 15.07
C GLY A 51 0.44 -3.69 14.04
N ALA A 52 0.13 -3.84 12.75
CA ALA A 52 0.53 -2.86 11.74
C ALA A 52 -0.34 -1.58 11.79
N ILE A 53 -1.64 -1.72 12.06
CA ILE A 53 -2.57 -0.59 12.22
C ILE A 53 -2.31 0.16 13.53
N GLU A 54 -1.95 -0.53 14.61
CA GLU A 54 -1.61 0.08 15.90
C GLU A 54 -0.39 1.00 15.81
N LYS A 55 0.53 0.75 14.87
CA LYS A 55 1.68 1.64 14.61
C LYS A 55 1.28 2.97 13.99
N ILE A 56 0.17 3.02 13.25
CA ILE A 56 -0.32 4.23 12.62
C ILE A 56 -0.98 5.08 13.72
N PRO A 57 -0.57 6.33 13.99
CA PRO A 57 -1.22 7.15 15.01
C PRO A 57 -2.70 7.44 14.70
N GLN A 58 -3.54 7.52 15.75
CA GLN A 58 -5.01 7.58 15.62
C GLN A 58 -5.56 8.99 15.31
N ASP A 59 -4.81 10.04 15.67
CA ASP A 59 -5.12 11.44 15.36
C ASP A 59 -3.96 12.06 14.57
N VAL A 60 -3.59 11.41 13.47
CA VAL A 60 -2.51 11.91 12.64
C VAL A 60 -3.03 13.05 11.78
N LYS A 61 -2.49 14.25 11.98
CA LYS A 61 -2.91 15.46 11.23
C LYS A 61 -2.10 15.66 9.96
N SER A 62 -0.81 15.35 10.03
CA SER A 62 0.12 15.37 8.90
C SER A 62 1.18 14.29 9.12
N VAL A 63 1.67 13.71 8.04
CA VAL A 63 2.79 12.76 8.04
C VAL A 63 3.82 13.15 7.01
N ASP A 64 5.08 12.85 7.31
CA ASP A 64 6.14 12.93 6.32
C ASP A 64 6.13 11.72 5.38
N MET A 65 6.73 11.89 4.20
CA MET A 65 6.92 10.83 3.21
C MET A 65 7.57 9.58 3.82
N ASP A 66 8.61 9.75 4.63
CA ASP A 66 9.34 8.62 5.19
C ASP A 66 8.49 7.81 6.19
N GLN A 67 7.75 8.51 7.05
CA GLN A 67 6.84 7.91 8.02
C GLN A 67 5.67 7.19 7.32
N TYR A 68 5.05 7.85 6.35
CA TYR A 68 3.97 7.27 5.57
C TYR A 68 4.40 5.99 4.85
N ALA A 69 5.60 6.02 4.25
CA ALA A 69 6.18 4.85 3.66
C ALA A 69 6.45 3.75 4.71
N ASP A 70 7.03 4.07 5.86
CA ASP A 70 7.35 3.08 6.91
C ASP A 70 6.11 2.28 7.34
N TYR A 71 4.98 2.98 7.52
CA TYR A 71 3.72 2.34 7.90
C TYR A 71 3.20 1.37 6.82
N LEU A 72 3.35 1.70 5.54
CA LEU A 72 2.76 0.95 4.42
C LEU A 72 3.72 -0.07 3.79
N SER A 73 5.03 0.14 3.89
CA SER A 73 6.07 -0.67 3.21
C SER A 73 6.07 -2.13 3.67
N ASN A 74 5.61 -2.40 4.90
CA ASN A 74 5.52 -3.78 5.39
C ASN A 74 4.46 -4.62 4.64
N GLY A 75 3.56 -3.97 3.92
CA GLY A 75 2.45 -4.57 3.18
C GLY A 75 1.31 -5.14 4.03
N LEU A 76 1.48 -5.28 5.35
CA LEU A 76 0.48 -5.81 6.29
C LEU A 76 -0.74 -4.90 6.42
N VAL A 77 -0.56 -3.58 6.33
CA VAL A 77 -1.68 -2.61 6.30
C VAL A 77 -2.60 -2.87 5.11
N PHE A 78 -2.07 -3.30 3.98
CA PHE A 78 -2.89 -3.69 2.83
C PHE A 78 -3.66 -4.98 3.07
N GLY A 79 -3.09 -5.92 3.82
CA GLY A 79 -3.78 -7.13 4.27
C GLY A 79 -4.98 -6.80 5.16
N TYR A 80 -4.79 -5.86 6.09
CA TYR A 80 -5.88 -5.31 6.89
C TYR A 80 -6.96 -4.69 6.01
N LEU A 81 -6.58 -3.80 5.08
CA LEU A 81 -7.52 -3.17 4.15
C LEU A 81 -8.36 -4.19 3.38
N MET A 82 -7.70 -5.19 2.77
CA MET A 82 -8.38 -6.24 2.04
C MET A 82 -9.37 -7.02 2.90
N ALA A 83 -9.01 -7.31 4.15
CA ALA A 83 -9.86 -8.01 5.08
C ALA A 83 -11.07 -7.16 5.53
N CYS A 84 -10.90 -5.86 5.77
CA CYS A 84 -12.01 -4.97 6.13
C CYS A 84 -13.01 -4.80 4.99
N ILE A 85 -12.52 -4.79 3.75
CA ILE A 85 -13.35 -4.58 2.56
C ILE A 85 -14.00 -5.89 2.09
N LYS A 86 -13.25 -7.00 2.08
CA LYS A 86 -13.75 -8.34 1.74
C LYS A 86 -13.46 -9.31 2.89
N PRO A 87 -14.32 -9.38 3.90
CA PRO A 87 -14.12 -10.26 5.05
C PRO A 87 -14.10 -11.75 4.65
N ASP A 88 -14.74 -12.14 3.55
CA ASP A 88 -14.64 -13.50 2.98
C ASP A 88 -13.21 -13.96 2.73
N ARG A 89 -12.28 -13.04 2.42
CA ARG A 89 -10.88 -13.38 2.12
C ARG A 89 -10.03 -13.60 3.36
N ILE A 90 -10.52 -13.31 4.56
CA ILE A 90 -9.74 -13.42 5.82
C ILE A 90 -9.15 -14.83 5.99
N ASN A 91 -9.91 -15.88 5.71
CA ASN A 91 -9.42 -17.26 5.83
C ASN A 91 -8.28 -17.57 4.85
N GLN A 92 -8.36 -17.02 3.64
CA GLN A 92 -7.29 -17.11 2.65
C GLN A 92 -6.04 -16.35 3.10
N LEU A 93 -6.22 -15.12 3.61
CA LEU A 93 -5.12 -14.28 4.12
C LEU A 93 -4.42 -14.94 5.32
N LYS A 94 -5.16 -15.62 6.20
CA LYS A 94 -4.61 -16.39 7.34
C LYS A 94 -3.75 -17.56 6.92
N THR A 95 -4.20 -18.29 5.91
CA THR A 95 -3.56 -19.53 5.48
C THR A 95 -2.35 -19.24 4.60
N ALA A 96 -2.38 -18.13 3.85
CA ALA A 96 -1.31 -17.75 2.95
C ALA A 96 -0.02 -17.36 3.69
N ASN A 97 1.07 -18.07 3.37
CA ASN A 97 2.40 -17.82 3.93
C ASN A 97 2.94 -16.42 3.61
N THR A 98 2.43 -15.77 2.56
CA THR A 98 2.77 -14.41 2.16
C THR A 98 2.57 -13.39 3.30
N TRP A 99 1.57 -13.60 4.15
CA TRP A 99 1.23 -12.68 5.23
C TRP A 99 2.03 -12.89 6.50
N LYS A 100 2.73 -14.02 6.64
CA LYS A 100 3.58 -14.30 7.79
C LYS A 100 4.82 -13.42 7.75
N VAL A 101 5.17 -12.78 8.86
CA VAL A 101 6.42 -12.03 9.01
C VAL A 101 7.57 -13.02 9.15
N SER A 102 8.56 -12.92 8.26
CA SER A 102 9.79 -13.73 8.34
C SER A 102 10.91 -12.95 9.03
N PRO A 103 11.69 -13.57 9.93
CA PRO A 103 12.85 -12.93 10.55
C PRO A 103 14.03 -12.76 9.59
N ALA A 104 14.03 -13.51 8.48
CA ALA A 104 15.07 -13.42 7.46
C ALA A 104 14.76 -12.29 6.47
N ALA A 105 15.59 -11.24 6.47
CA ALA A 105 15.39 -10.02 5.68
C ALA A 105 15.17 -10.31 4.18
N ALA A 106 15.93 -11.23 3.58
CA ALA A 106 15.79 -11.59 2.17
C ALA A 106 14.39 -12.14 1.84
N PHE A 107 13.83 -12.99 2.71
CA PHE A 107 12.49 -13.53 2.53
C PHE A 107 11.42 -12.46 2.78
N GLU A 108 11.65 -11.57 3.76
CA GLU A 108 10.69 -10.53 4.10
C GLU A 108 10.60 -9.45 3.00
N THR A 109 11.71 -9.08 2.36
CA THR A 109 11.69 -8.20 1.19
C THR A 109 10.85 -8.78 0.05
N THR A 110 11.02 -10.06 -0.27
CA THR A 110 10.19 -10.73 -1.30
C THR A 110 8.72 -10.75 -0.90
N ARG A 111 8.42 -11.06 0.37
CA ARG A 111 7.04 -11.07 0.88
C ARG A 111 6.38 -9.70 0.87
N GLN A 112 7.08 -8.64 1.27
CA GLN A 112 6.56 -7.28 1.22
C GLN A 112 6.14 -6.91 -0.21
N ARG A 113 7.01 -7.17 -1.18
CA ARG A 113 6.71 -6.94 -2.61
C ARG A 113 5.51 -7.75 -3.08
N GLU A 114 5.40 -9.01 -2.66
CA GLU A 114 4.28 -9.89 -2.97
C GLU A 114 2.97 -9.41 -2.33
N ARG A 115 2.98 -9.00 -1.05
CA ARG A 115 1.82 -8.41 -0.33
C ARG A 115 1.29 -7.17 -1.05
N ILE A 116 2.19 -6.27 -1.46
CA ILE A 116 1.84 -5.08 -2.23
C ILE A 116 1.22 -5.48 -3.58
N GLY A 117 1.84 -6.43 -4.28
CA GLY A 117 1.31 -6.95 -5.55
C GLY A 117 -0.11 -7.53 -5.41
N LEU A 118 -0.37 -8.31 -4.35
CA LEU A 118 -1.70 -8.83 -4.04
C LEU A 118 -2.72 -7.71 -3.80
N PHE A 119 -2.31 -6.63 -3.13
CA PHE A 119 -3.16 -5.47 -2.94
C PHE A 119 -3.50 -4.75 -4.26
N LEU A 120 -2.54 -4.60 -5.17
CA LEU A 120 -2.79 -3.98 -6.48
C LEU A 120 -3.76 -4.82 -7.33
N GLN A 121 -3.65 -6.15 -7.26
CA GLN A 121 -4.64 -7.04 -7.88
C GLN A 121 -6.02 -6.81 -7.27
N PHE A 122 -6.10 -6.72 -5.94
CA PHE A 122 -7.33 -6.45 -5.23
C PHE A 122 -7.96 -5.09 -5.59
N LEU A 123 -7.15 -4.03 -5.73
CA LEU A 123 -7.63 -2.73 -6.22
C LEU A 123 -8.32 -2.86 -7.57
N SER A 124 -7.72 -3.64 -8.49
CA SER A 124 -8.28 -3.91 -9.81
C SER A 124 -9.62 -4.67 -9.71
N GLU A 125 -9.71 -5.65 -8.80
CA GLU A 125 -10.94 -6.41 -8.56
C GLU A 125 -12.09 -5.55 -8.02
N ILE A 126 -11.78 -4.48 -7.28
CA ILE A 126 -12.77 -3.55 -6.73
C ILE A 126 -13.15 -2.44 -7.74
N GLY A 127 -12.47 -2.38 -8.88
CA GLY A 127 -12.76 -1.42 -9.95
C GLY A 127 -11.93 -0.13 -9.87
N VAL A 128 -10.86 -0.12 -9.08
CA VAL A 128 -9.88 0.98 -9.15
C VAL A 128 -9.04 0.81 -10.41
N PRO A 129 -9.02 1.79 -11.33
CA PRO A 129 -8.30 1.66 -12.60
C PRO A 129 -6.78 1.62 -12.37
N THR A 130 -6.08 0.83 -13.17
CA THR A 130 -4.61 0.67 -13.09
C THR A 130 -3.84 1.97 -13.29
N THR A 131 -4.43 2.97 -13.96
CA THR A 131 -3.87 4.32 -14.10
C THR A 131 -3.81 5.11 -12.79
N SER A 132 -4.71 4.80 -11.85
CA SER A 132 -4.76 5.40 -10.50
C SER A 132 -4.07 4.54 -9.45
N GLN A 133 -3.55 3.36 -9.84
CA GLN A 133 -2.79 2.48 -8.96
C GLN A 133 -1.32 2.90 -8.91
N PHE A 134 -0.63 2.49 -7.85
CA PHE A 134 0.81 2.64 -7.69
C PHE A 134 1.54 1.34 -8.07
N GLN A 135 2.85 1.41 -8.23
CA GLN A 135 3.68 0.22 -8.48
C GLN A 135 4.36 -0.23 -7.19
N THR A 136 4.66 -1.54 -7.08
CA THR A 136 5.34 -2.10 -5.91
C THR A 136 6.65 -1.39 -5.59
N ASP A 137 7.47 -1.10 -6.60
CA ASP A 137 8.73 -0.39 -6.43
C ASP A 137 8.52 1.07 -5.96
N GLN A 138 7.44 1.73 -6.37
CA GLN A 138 7.15 3.11 -5.96
C GLN A 138 6.93 3.25 -4.45
N LEU A 139 6.29 2.25 -3.84
CA LEU A 139 6.11 2.22 -2.39
C LEU A 139 7.36 1.71 -1.69
N TYR A 140 7.95 0.62 -2.18
CA TYR A 140 9.12 -0.02 -1.56
C TYR A 140 10.36 0.90 -1.56
N GLU A 141 10.63 1.57 -2.68
CA GLU A 141 11.75 2.51 -2.81
C GLU A 141 11.39 3.93 -2.33
N LYS A 142 10.17 4.14 -1.83
CA LYS A 142 9.65 5.45 -1.37
C LYS A 142 9.69 6.53 -2.46
N THR A 143 9.69 6.15 -3.73
CA THR A 143 9.82 7.07 -4.86
C THR A 143 8.49 7.63 -5.35
N GLY A 144 7.36 6.94 -5.13
CA GLY A 144 6.05 7.32 -5.67
C GLY A 144 4.94 7.38 -4.65
N LEU A 145 5.21 7.87 -3.44
CA LEU A 145 4.25 7.88 -2.32
C LEU A 145 2.99 8.69 -2.61
N VAL A 146 3.09 9.76 -3.40
CA VAL A 146 1.91 10.53 -3.83
C VAL A 146 0.92 9.65 -4.60
N GLN A 147 1.42 8.77 -5.47
CA GLN A 147 0.57 7.84 -6.20
C GLN A 147 -0.10 6.84 -5.25
N VAL A 148 0.59 6.44 -4.17
CA VAL A 148 0.02 5.57 -3.13
C VAL A 148 -1.13 6.28 -2.41
N VAL A 149 -0.95 7.54 -2.02
CA VAL A 149 -2.02 8.37 -1.41
C VAL A 149 -3.22 8.49 -2.35
N ILE A 150 -2.98 8.80 -3.63
CA ILE A 150 -4.04 8.90 -4.65
C ILE A 150 -4.78 7.57 -4.80
N ALA A 151 -4.07 6.46 -4.87
CA ALA A 151 -4.66 5.13 -5.01
C ALA A 151 -5.57 4.77 -3.82
N LEU A 152 -5.13 5.06 -2.60
CA LEU A 152 -5.92 4.84 -1.39
C LEU A 152 -7.13 5.76 -1.31
N ASN A 153 -6.98 7.04 -1.69
CA ASN A 153 -8.11 7.96 -1.79
C ASN A 153 -9.14 7.48 -2.82
N HIS A 154 -8.70 7.02 -3.99
CA HIS A 154 -9.58 6.42 -5.00
C HIS A 154 -10.30 5.19 -4.47
N LEU A 155 -9.60 4.28 -3.77
CA LEU A 155 -10.22 3.13 -3.12
C LEU A 155 -11.29 3.58 -2.12
N ALA A 156 -10.99 4.56 -1.27
CA ALA A 156 -11.95 5.11 -0.31
C ALA A 156 -13.19 5.69 -1.00
N MET A 157 -13.03 6.36 -2.14
CA MET A 157 -14.14 6.86 -2.94
C MET A 157 -14.98 5.75 -3.55
N VAL A 158 -14.35 4.68 -4.05
CA VAL A 158 -15.06 3.53 -4.62
C VAL A 158 -15.90 2.82 -3.56
N LEU A 159 -15.41 2.73 -2.33
CA LEU A 159 -16.13 2.08 -1.22
C LEU A 159 -17.26 2.91 -0.63
N LYS A 160 -17.27 4.23 -0.85
CA LYS A 160 -18.33 5.15 -0.40
C LYS A 160 -19.49 5.27 -1.41
N LYS A 161 -19.37 4.68 -2.60
CA LYS A 161 -20.42 4.64 -3.61
C LYS A 161 -21.40 3.50 -3.36
#